data_AF-A0A9Q0YE73-F1
#
_entry.id   AF-A0A9Q0YE73-F1
#
_cell.length_a   1.000
_cell.length_b   1.000
_cell.length_c   1.000
_cell.angle_alpha   90.00
_cell.angle_beta   90.00
_cell.angle_gamma   90.00
#
_symmetry.space_group_name_H-M   'P 1'
#
loop_
_entity.id
_entity.type
_entity.pdbx_description
1 polymer ?
#
loop_
_entity_poly.entity_id
_entity_poly.type
_entity_poly.pdbx_seq_one_letter_code
_entity_poly.pdbx_strand_id
1 'polypeptide(L)'
;MVVIRGNVSKKVFQHFLLLSVAIFCLSAPSYCASHWECANDLLQVFVKRWQQLYGKDMMVYNVHGLCHLASDVTVFGNLDSFSAFAFENFLGRLKKMLRKPNNTLPQVIAGYLR
;
A
#
# COMPACT_ATOMS: atom_id res chain seq x y z
N MET A 1 -5.15 0.28 -10.48
CA MET A 1 -6.20 1.26 -10.87
C MET A 1 -7.21 0.76 -11.89
N VAL A 2 -6.83 -0.13 -12.82
CA VAL A 2 -7.72 -0.60 -13.91
C VAL A 2 -9.04 -1.18 -13.41
N VAL A 3 -9.01 -1.98 -12.33
CA VAL A 3 -10.21 -2.64 -11.77
C VAL A 3 -11.19 -1.66 -11.11
N ILE A 4 -10.71 -0.53 -10.58
CA ILE A 4 -11.57 0.44 -9.87
C ILE A 4 -12.25 1.40 -10.86
N ARG A 5 -11.63 1.61 -12.04
CA ARG A 5 -12.14 2.50 -13.07
C ARG A 5 -13.45 1.94 -13.65
N GLY A 6 -14.53 2.73 -13.56
CA GLY A 6 -15.86 2.36 -14.07
C GLY A 6 -16.73 1.59 -13.07
N ASN A 7 -16.17 1.12 -11.95
CA ASN A 7 -16.90 0.39 -10.91
C ASN A 7 -17.24 1.24 -9.68
N VAL A 8 -16.69 2.45 -9.58
CA VAL A 8 -16.96 3.39 -8.48
C VAL A 8 -17.27 4.78 -9.01
N SER A 9 -17.85 5.64 -8.17
CA SER A 9 -18.09 7.04 -8.54
C SER A 9 -16.80 7.76 -8.89
N LYS A 10 -16.87 8.74 -9.81
CA LYS A 10 -15.70 9.55 -10.22
C LYS A 10 -14.98 10.18 -9.02
N LYS A 11 -15.73 10.62 -8.00
CA LYS A 11 -15.18 11.21 -6.77
C LYS A 11 -14.34 10.20 -5.98
N VAL A 12 -14.86 8.99 -5.78
CA VAL A 12 -14.15 7.91 -5.07
C VAL A 12 -12.91 7.46 -5.85
N PHE A 13 -13.00 7.38 -7.18
CA PHE A 13 -11.85 7.05 -8.02
C PHE A 13 -10.74 8.09 -7.92
N GLN A 14 -11.07 9.38 -8.05
CA GLN A 14 -10.11 10.48 -7.90
C GLN A 14 -9.50 10.53 -6.50
N HIS A 15 -10.30 10.23 -5.47
CA HIS A 15 -9.82 10.13 -4.11
C HIS A 15 -8.78 9.02 -3.96
N PHE A 16 -9.06 7.82 -4.48
CA PHE A 16 -8.12 6.69 -4.47
C PHE A 16 -6.83 6.98 -5.28
N LEU A 17 -6.92 7.81 -6.32
CA LEU A 17 -5.76 8.28 -7.08
C LEU A 17 -4.76 9.03 -6.20
N LEU A 18 -5.23 9.89 -5.29
CA LEU A 18 -4.36 10.65 -4.39
C LEU A 18 -3.48 9.71 -3.56
N LEU A 19 -4.09 8.71 -2.93
CA LEU A 19 -3.37 7.70 -2.16
C LEU A 19 -2.39 6.91 -3.03
N SER A 20 -2.83 6.44 -4.19
CA SER A 20 -1.99 5.61 -5.06
C SER A 20 -0.73 6.34 -5.54
N VAL A 21 -0.86 7.62 -5.91
CA VAL A 21 0.27 8.44 -6.34
C VAL A 21 1.21 8.72 -5.17
N ALA A 22 0.67 9.08 -4.00
CA ALA A 22 1.48 9.31 -2.81
C ALA A 22 2.31 8.07 -2.43
N ILE A 23 1.68 6.89 -2.35
CA ILE A 23 2.37 5.64 -2.04
C ILE A 23 3.44 5.32 -3.09
N PHE A 24 3.16 5.54 -4.38
CA PHE A 24 4.14 5.33 -5.44
C PHE A 24 5.37 6.23 -5.26
N CYS A 25 5.17 7.52 -5.00
CA CYS A 25 6.25 8.48 -4.74
C CYS A 25 7.10 8.09 -3.52
N LEU A 26 6.46 7.62 -2.44
CA LEU A 26 7.15 7.21 -1.22
C LEU A 26 7.84 5.84 -1.31
N SER A 27 7.46 4.99 -2.28
CA SER A 27 8.05 3.67 -2.46
C SER A 27 9.34 3.70 -3.29
N ALA A 28 9.38 4.48 -4.37
CA ALA A 28 10.54 4.50 -5.25
C ALA A 28 11.67 5.39 -4.70
N PRO A 29 12.90 4.88 -4.49
CA PRO A 29 13.98 5.64 -3.83
C PRO A 29 14.29 7.00 -4.47
N SER A 30 14.31 7.06 -5.81
CA SER A 30 14.61 8.28 -6.57
C SER A 30 13.54 9.36 -6.44
N TYR A 31 12.26 8.95 -6.39
CA TYR A 31 11.14 9.86 -6.24
C TYR A 31 10.94 10.28 -4.79
N CYS A 32 11.17 9.37 -3.85
CA CYS A 32 11.11 9.64 -2.42
C CYS A 32 11.99 10.84 -2.03
N ALA A 33 13.26 10.84 -2.45
CA ALA A 33 14.19 11.92 -2.11
C ALA A 33 13.77 13.30 -2.63
N SER A 34 13.02 13.35 -3.74
CA SER A 34 12.70 14.59 -4.47
C SER A 34 11.23 15.03 -4.34
N HIS A 35 10.31 14.14 -3.95
CA HIS A 35 8.86 14.37 -4.00
C HIS A 35 8.12 13.95 -2.72
N TRP A 36 8.81 13.68 -1.61
CA TRP A 36 8.16 13.30 -0.35
C TRP A 36 7.19 14.37 0.17
N GLU A 37 7.49 15.67 0.00
CA GLU A 37 6.59 16.78 0.36
C GLU A 37 5.28 16.75 -0.43
N CYS A 38 5.39 16.52 -1.75
CA CYS A 38 4.23 16.35 -2.62
C CYS A 38 3.38 15.14 -2.17
N ALA A 39 4.02 14.02 -1.83
CA ALA A 39 3.32 12.85 -1.31
C ALA A 39 2.65 13.13 0.04
N ASN A 40 3.28 13.90 0.93
CA ASN A 40 2.67 14.35 2.18
C ASN A 40 1.39 15.14 1.91
N ASP A 41 1.43 16.14 1.04
CA ASP A 41 0.26 16.95 0.71
C ASP A 41 -0.89 16.10 0.15
N LEU A 42 -0.57 15.14 -0.72
CA LEU A 42 -1.55 14.20 -1.27
C LEU A 42 -2.22 13.36 -0.17
N LEU A 43 -1.44 12.85 0.80
CA LEU A 43 -1.97 12.08 1.94
C LEU A 43 -2.81 12.95 2.88
N GLN A 44 -2.39 14.19 3.16
CA GLN A 44 -3.18 15.13 3.96
C GLN A 44 -4.54 15.43 3.30
N VAL A 45 -4.54 15.68 1.98
CA VAL A 45 -5.77 15.89 1.22
C VAL A 45 -6.66 14.64 1.22
N PHE A 46 -6.07 13.45 1.11
CA PHE A 46 -6.79 12.17 1.19
C PHE A 46 -7.49 12.01 2.54
N VAL A 47 -6.75 12.14 3.65
CA VAL A 47 -7.31 11.98 5.00
C VAL A 47 -8.39 13.04 5.29
N LYS A 48 -8.18 14.30 4.87
CA LYS A 48 -9.17 15.38 5.02
C LYS A 48 -10.48 15.10 4.27
N ARG A 49 -10.41 14.50 3.08
CA ARG A 49 -11.59 14.20 2.24
C ARG A 49 -12.27 12.88 2.62
N TRP A 50 -11.61 12.02 3.40
CA TRP A 50 -12.11 10.69 3.76
C TRP A 50 -13.50 10.72 4.41
N GLN A 51 -13.68 11.50 5.48
CA GLN A 51 -14.95 11.55 6.23
C GLN A 51 -16.14 11.93 5.34
N GLN A 52 -15.91 12.84 4.38
CA GLN A 52 -16.96 13.30 3.47
C GLN A 52 -17.38 12.24 2.46
N LEU A 53 -16.48 11.33 2.07
CA LEU A 53 -16.73 10.31 1.05
C LEU A 53 -17.20 8.98 1.64
N TYR A 54 -16.73 8.62 2.84
CA TYR A 54 -16.96 7.30 3.42
C TYR A 54 -17.69 7.35 4.77
N GLY A 55 -17.89 8.54 5.34
CA GLY A 55 -18.52 8.72 6.65
C GLY A 55 -17.51 8.81 7.79
N LYS A 56 -17.94 9.41 8.91
CA LYS A 56 -17.10 9.64 10.09
C LYS A 56 -16.70 8.33 10.77
N ASP A 57 -17.61 7.36 10.84
CA ASP A 57 -17.37 6.06 11.49
C ASP A 57 -16.31 5.22 10.74
N MET A 58 -16.06 5.53 9.47
CA MET A 58 -15.02 4.89 8.67
C MET A 58 -13.63 5.53 8.86
N MET A 59 -13.51 6.62 9.64
CA MET A 59 -12.22 7.22 9.98
C MET A 59 -11.55 6.44 11.11
N VAL A 60 -10.98 5.30 10.75
CA VAL A 60 -10.24 4.44 11.67
C VAL A 60 -8.77 4.85 11.78
N TYR A 61 -8.07 4.31 12.78
CA TYR A 61 -6.66 4.59 13.05
C TYR A 61 -5.77 4.49 11.80
N ASN A 62 -5.93 3.44 10.99
CA ASN A 62 -5.12 3.23 9.79
C ASN A 62 -5.27 4.35 8.76
N VAL A 63 -6.43 5.01 8.69
CA VAL A 63 -6.63 6.16 7.80
C VAL A 63 -5.86 7.37 8.32
N HIS A 64 -5.91 7.63 9.63
CA HIS A 64 -5.14 8.71 10.24
C HIS A 64 -3.62 8.46 10.14
N GLY A 65 -3.17 7.21 10.28
CA GLY A 65 -1.77 6.83 10.15
C GLY A 65 -1.12 7.29 8.84
N LEU A 66 -1.90 7.41 7.76
CA LEU A 66 -1.43 7.92 6.48
C LEU A 66 -0.86 9.34 6.55
N CYS A 67 -1.31 10.17 7.49
CA CYS A 67 -0.77 11.53 7.69
C CYS A 67 0.70 11.53 8.12
N HIS A 68 1.18 10.45 8.75
CA HIS A 68 2.54 10.35 9.30
C HIS A 68 3.48 9.60 8.35
N LEU A 69 2.96 8.95 7.33
CA LEU A 69 3.73 8.04 6.48
C LEU A 69 4.86 8.75 5.72
N ALA A 70 4.64 9.99 5.28
CA ALA A 70 5.66 10.77 4.60
C ALA A 70 6.81 11.19 5.54
N SER A 71 6.52 11.49 6.80
CA SER A 71 7.55 11.75 7.82
C SER A 71 8.27 10.47 8.24
N ASP A 72 7.58 9.34 8.32
CA ASP A 72 8.22 8.06 8.62
C ASP A 72 9.26 7.71 7.56
N VAL A 73 8.99 8.04 6.30
CA VAL A 73 9.91 7.82 5.19
C VAL A 73 11.20 8.64 5.30
N THR A 74 11.17 9.82 5.92
CA THR A 74 12.40 10.61 6.14
C THR A 74 13.28 10.02 7.25
N VAL A 75 12.69 9.22 8.15
CA VAL A 75 13.38 8.58 9.27
C VAL A 75 13.86 7.17 8.92
N PHE A 76 13.01 6.37 8.27
CA PHE A 76 13.23 4.94 8.01
C PHE A 76 13.65 4.60 6.58
N GLY A 77 13.70 5.59 5.69
CA GLY A 77 13.93 5.39 4.26
C GLY A 77 12.61 5.17 3.49
N ASN A 78 12.70 4.84 2.20
CA ASN A 78 11.51 4.62 1.37
C ASN A 78 10.61 3.47 1.90
N LEU A 79 9.36 3.40 1.42
CA LEU A 79 8.42 2.37 1.89
C LEU A 79 8.91 0.94 1.69
N ASP A 80 9.70 0.65 0.65
CA ASP A 80 10.27 -0.70 0.47
C ASP A 80 11.19 -1.13 1.62
N SER A 81 11.76 -0.16 2.37
CA SER A 81 12.69 -0.43 3.46
C SER A 81 12.01 -0.91 4.74
N PHE A 82 10.76 -0.51 4.99
CA PHE A 82 10.07 -0.80 6.26
C PHE A 82 8.62 -1.32 6.10
N SER A 83 8.07 -1.33 4.89
CA SER A 83 6.75 -1.90 4.64
C SER A 83 6.77 -3.43 4.55
N ALA A 84 5.59 -4.04 4.65
CA ALA A 84 5.41 -5.46 4.46
C ALA A 84 5.49 -5.92 2.98
N PHE A 85 5.78 -5.04 2.00
CA PHE A 85 5.69 -5.38 0.57
C PHE A 85 6.59 -6.56 0.19
N ALA A 86 7.83 -6.59 0.67
CA ALA A 86 8.75 -7.70 0.41
C ALA A 86 8.23 -9.03 1.02
N PHE A 87 7.67 -8.96 2.24
CA PHE A 87 7.11 -10.11 2.94
C PHE A 87 5.86 -10.65 2.23
N GLU A 88 4.94 -9.80 1.82
CA GLU A 88 3.73 -10.18 1.08
C GLU A 88 4.06 -10.77 -0.30
N ASN A 89 5.02 -10.18 -1.00
CA ASN A 89 5.53 -10.72 -2.27
C ASN A 89 6.10 -12.13 -2.08
N PHE A 90 6.86 -12.34 -1.00
CA PHE A 90 7.40 -13.64 -0.66
C PHE A 90 6.31 -14.65 -0.26
N LEU A 91 5.35 -14.24 0.57
CA LEU A 91 4.21 -15.06 0.97
C LEU A 91 3.38 -15.49 -0.25
N GLY A 92 3.21 -14.62 -1.23
CA GLY A 92 2.58 -14.95 -2.52
C GLY A 92 3.31 -16.07 -3.27
N ARG A 93 4.66 -16.09 -3.23
CA ARG A 93 5.46 -17.20 -3.81
C ARG A 93 5.25 -18.50 -3.02
N LEU A 94 5.30 -18.45 -1.69
CA LEU A 94 5.04 -19.61 -0.84
C LEU A 94 3.65 -20.19 -1.10
N LYS A 95 2.63 -19.34 -1.20
CA LYS A 95 1.25 -19.77 -1.46
C LYS A 95 1.11 -20.49 -2.81
N LYS A 96 1.86 -20.08 -3.84
CA LYS A 96 1.86 -20.75 -5.15
C LYS A 96 2.52 -22.15 -5.11
N MET A 97 3.41 -22.40 -4.14
CA MET A 97 4.00 -23.73 -3.92
C MET A 97 3.03 -24.70 -3.24
N LEU A 98 2.07 -24.17 -2.47
CA LEU A 98 1.03 -24.95 -1.81
C LEU A 98 -0.09 -25.30 -2.78
N ARG A 99 -0.17 -26.58 -3.16
CA ARG A 99 -1.23 -27.11 -4.04
C ARG A 99 -2.41 -27.67 -3.24
N LYS A 100 -2.15 -28.19 -2.04
CA LYS A 100 -3.13 -28.78 -1.12
C LYS A 100 -2.87 -28.33 0.32
N PRO A 101 -3.90 -28.27 1.18
CA PRO A 101 -3.74 -27.85 2.58
C PRO A 101 -2.98 -28.87 3.45
N ASN A 102 -2.82 -30.12 3.00
CA ASN A 102 -2.12 -31.16 3.76
C ASN A 102 -0.64 -31.23 3.36
N ASN A 103 0.25 -31.58 4.29
CA ASN A 103 1.69 -31.71 4.01
C ASN A 103 2.30 -30.42 3.42
N THR A 104 1.97 -29.27 4.00
CA THR A 104 2.39 -27.94 3.54
C THR A 104 3.92 -27.79 3.52
N LEU A 105 4.60 -28.24 4.57
CA LEU A 105 6.05 -28.13 4.68
C LEU A 105 6.80 -28.95 3.59
N PRO A 106 6.51 -30.25 3.38
CA PRO A 106 7.07 -31.00 2.25
C PRO A 106 6.80 -30.37 0.88
N GLN A 107 5.61 -29.80 0.67
CA GLN A 107 5.27 -29.14 -0.60
C GLN A 107 6.11 -27.89 -0.85
N VAL A 108 6.34 -27.07 0.18
CA VAL A 108 7.19 -25.88 0.06
C VAL A 108 8.63 -26.29 -0.22
N ILE A 109 9.18 -27.27 0.50
CA ILE A 109 10.55 -27.77 0.29
C ILE A 109 10.72 -28.29 -1.15
N ALA A 110 9.80 -29.13 -1.62
CA ALA A 110 9.85 -29.66 -2.99
C ALA A 110 9.67 -28.57 -4.07
N GLY A 111 8.90 -27.52 -3.79
CA GLY A 111 8.76 -26.36 -4.67
C GLY A 111 10.00 -25.47 -4.70
N TYR A 112 10.75 -25.37 -3.61
CA TYR A 112 11.96 -24.56 -3.48
C TYR A 112 13.19 -25.19 -4.15
N LEU A 113 13.21 -26.51 -4.28
CA LEU A 113 14.29 -27.29 -4.89
C LEU A 113 14.14 -27.47 -6.42
N ARG A 114 13.08 -26.90 -7.02
CA ARG A 114 12.85 -26.87 -8.47
C ARG A 114 13.16 -25.49 -9.04
#